data_AF-A0A8X7QS85-F1
#
_entry.id   AF-A0A8X7QS85-F1
#
_cell.length_a   1.000
_cell.length_b   1.000
_cell.length_c   1.000
_cell.angle_alpha   90.00
_cell.angle_beta   90.00
_cell.angle_gamma   90.00
#
_symmetry.space_group_name_H-M   'P 1'
#
loop_
_entity.id
_entity.type
_entity.pdbx_description
1 polymer ?
#
loop_
_entity_poly.entity_id
_entity_poly.type
_entity_poly.pdbx_seq_one_letter_code
_entity_poly.pdbx_strand_id
1 'polypeptide(L)'
;MAKEGFGKIEDMLAGDNDLYTVSTIFWVFRTYGYNISSGKENLACYDNKMFLLEVESLAENGASSSRISTRIRNALCMPQHFNAEMVFTREYITFYEQEEYHNKTLLKFAKLNFKFLQLNWIQELKTFTKWAPDCADSLPEYMKTIFKFAWNVIKECESKGISEEGLSFNVQGLLEEVMYESTTTIQWTILQAHTDVVPTFEEYLEIGGVEVSMQVSIVGNLLGLGKTAREEGYKWLKSRPKYAEGQAKRGRLMNDMPGFERVVGWLVIIIRSVAINAINYYMKQYGVTEEEAFSEIQNMVRALYKILNEEFLKESGTVPRKILKLAANFGKIIVFSYRTREEYTNPDGIFKENITSLFVNLSRL
;
A
#
# COMPACT_ATOMS: atom_id res chain seq x y z
N MET A 1 13.15 -22.63 -18.33
CA MET A 1 11.83 -22.87 -18.95
C MET A 1 11.00 -21.60 -19.17
N ALA A 2 10.74 -20.72 -18.18
CA ALA A 2 9.98 -19.49 -18.45
C ALA A 2 10.77 -18.44 -19.26
N LYS A 3 12.08 -18.24 -19.02
CA LYS A 3 12.89 -17.21 -19.70
C LYS A 3 13.09 -17.43 -21.22
N GLU A 4 13.00 -18.67 -21.72
CA GLU A 4 13.18 -18.97 -23.15
C GLU A 4 11.89 -18.79 -23.98
N GLY A 5 10.72 -18.75 -23.35
CA GLY A 5 9.44 -18.53 -24.04
C GLY A 5 9.11 -17.05 -24.36
N PHE A 6 9.85 -16.11 -23.75
CA PHE A 6 9.52 -14.68 -23.75
C PHE A 6 10.37 -13.82 -24.71
N GLY A 7 11.27 -14.42 -25.48
CA GLY A 7 12.04 -13.68 -26.51
C GLY A 7 11.19 -13.07 -27.64
N LYS A 8 9.86 -13.29 -27.62
CA LYS A 8 8.89 -12.86 -28.64
C LYS A 8 7.83 -11.88 -28.12
N ILE A 9 8.01 -11.25 -26.95
CA ILE A 9 6.98 -10.33 -26.42
C ILE A 9 6.78 -9.12 -27.36
N GLU A 10 7.86 -8.59 -27.91
CA GLU A 10 7.77 -7.51 -28.91
C GLU A 10 7.11 -8.00 -30.20
N ASP A 11 7.35 -9.25 -30.61
CA ASP A 11 6.66 -9.89 -31.73
C ASP A 11 5.16 -10.15 -31.44
N MET A 12 4.77 -10.41 -30.19
CA MET A 12 3.36 -10.55 -29.77
C MET A 12 2.61 -9.22 -29.83
N LEU A 13 3.33 -8.11 -29.66
CA LEU A 13 2.79 -6.75 -29.78
C LEU A 13 2.91 -6.22 -31.22
N ALA A 14 3.79 -6.79 -32.04
CA ALA A 14 3.99 -6.42 -33.43
C ALA A 14 2.79 -6.87 -34.29
N GLY A 15 1.87 -5.94 -34.55
CA GLY A 15 0.72 -6.15 -35.42
C GLY A 15 -0.62 -6.25 -34.70
N ASP A 16 -0.64 -6.19 -33.36
CA ASP A 16 -1.89 -6.09 -32.60
C ASP A 16 -2.23 -4.62 -32.34
N ASN A 17 -3.32 -4.16 -32.95
CA ASN A 17 -3.84 -2.79 -32.82
C ASN A 17 -5.01 -2.72 -31.80
N ASP A 18 -5.39 -3.85 -31.18
CA ASP A 18 -6.44 -3.84 -30.17
C ASP A 18 -5.92 -3.25 -28.85
N LEU A 19 -6.42 -2.06 -28.52
CA LEU A 19 -6.00 -1.33 -27.32
C LEU A 19 -6.23 -2.14 -26.04
N TYR A 20 -7.29 -2.96 -25.98
CA TYR A 20 -7.58 -3.82 -24.84
C TYR A 20 -6.50 -4.90 -24.66
N THR A 21 -6.13 -5.60 -25.72
CA THR A 21 -5.13 -6.66 -25.70
C THR A 21 -3.74 -6.10 -25.39
N VAL A 22 -3.33 -5.03 -26.06
CA VAL A 22 -2.04 -4.36 -25.80
C VAL A 22 -1.94 -3.87 -24.34
N SER A 23 -2.99 -3.22 -23.83
CA SER A 23 -3.03 -2.74 -22.44
C SER A 23 -2.99 -3.88 -21.42
N THR A 24 -3.67 -4.99 -21.72
CA THR A 24 -3.68 -6.18 -20.85
C THR A 24 -2.31 -6.83 -20.79
N ILE A 25 -1.66 -7.03 -21.94
CA ILE A 25 -0.29 -7.57 -22.03
C ILE A 25 0.67 -6.66 -21.25
N PHE A 26 0.66 -5.36 -21.54
CA PHE A 26 1.51 -4.39 -20.86
C PHE A 26 1.35 -4.44 -19.34
N TRP A 27 0.11 -4.46 -18.86
CA TRP A 27 -0.20 -4.55 -17.42
C TRP A 27 0.29 -5.86 -16.80
N VAL A 28 -0.01 -7.02 -17.41
CA VAL A 28 0.39 -8.33 -16.88
C VAL A 28 1.90 -8.41 -16.76
N PHE A 29 2.63 -8.10 -17.81
CA PHE A 29 4.09 -8.26 -17.80
C PHE A 29 4.78 -7.31 -16.81
N ARG A 30 4.38 -6.04 -16.74
CA ARG A 30 4.94 -5.10 -15.76
C ARG A 30 4.59 -5.48 -14.33
N THR A 31 3.36 -5.97 -14.09
CA THR A 31 2.96 -6.53 -12.78
C THR A 31 3.84 -7.73 -12.39
N TYR A 32 4.41 -8.43 -13.38
CA TYR A 32 5.32 -9.55 -13.19
C TYR A 32 6.81 -9.21 -13.17
N GLY A 33 7.17 -7.92 -13.25
CA GLY A 33 8.55 -7.44 -13.22
C GLY A 33 9.22 -7.34 -14.60
N TYR A 34 8.49 -7.65 -15.68
CA TYR A 34 9.05 -7.56 -17.03
C TYR A 34 8.93 -6.13 -17.53
N ASN A 35 10.08 -5.53 -17.86
CA ASN A 35 10.14 -4.18 -18.41
C ASN A 35 9.77 -4.19 -19.90
N ILE A 36 8.48 -4.08 -20.20
CA ILE A 36 7.98 -3.87 -21.57
C ILE A 36 8.03 -2.37 -21.90
N SER A 37 8.58 -2.05 -23.07
CA SER A 37 8.55 -0.71 -23.67
C SER A 37 7.11 -0.24 -23.86
N SER A 38 6.82 1.02 -23.56
CA SER A 38 5.49 1.58 -23.80
C SER A 38 5.12 1.70 -25.28
N GLY A 39 6.07 1.44 -26.21
CA GLY A 39 5.87 1.52 -27.66
C GLY A 39 5.47 2.94 -28.09
N LYS A 40 6.36 3.67 -28.78
CA LYS A 40 6.06 5.05 -29.22
C LYS A 40 4.78 5.18 -30.09
N GLU A 41 4.24 4.08 -30.59
CA GLU A 41 3.17 4.07 -31.59
C GLU A 41 1.79 3.68 -31.04
N ASN A 42 1.67 2.91 -29.93
CA ASN A 42 0.36 2.36 -29.50
C ASN A 42 -0.26 2.99 -28.24
N LEU A 43 0.53 3.52 -27.30
CA LEU A 43 0.02 4.15 -26.07
C LEU A 43 0.27 5.67 -25.99
N ALA A 44 1.21 6.19 -26.77
CA ALA A 44 1.57 7.62 -26.77
C ALA A 44 0.63 8.50 -27.61
N CYS A 45 -0.29 7.90 -28.36
CA CYS A 45 -1.18 8.62 -29.29
C CYS A 45 -2.43 9.22 -28.62
N TYR A 46 -2.70 8.87 -27.36
CA TYR A 46 -3.84 9.39 -26.61
C TYR A 46 -3.38 10.48 -25.66
N ASP A 47 -3.92 11.69 -25.84
CA ASP A 47 -3.88 12.70 -24.77
C ASP A 47 -4.62 12.11 -23.57
N ASN A 48 -3.86 11.79 -22.52
CA ASN A 48 -4.38 11.17 -21.29
C ASN A 48 -5.59 11.93 -20.73
N LYS A 49 -5.65 13.26 -20.93
CA LYS A 49 -6.79 14.07 -20.46
C LYS A 49 -8.04 13.84 -21.30
N MET A 50 -7.91 13.78 -22.63
CA MET A 50 -9.03 13.51 -23.53
C MET A 50 -9.56 12.09 -23.36
N PHE A 51 -8.67 11.11 -23.22
CA PHE A 51 -9.06 9.72 -22.96
C PHE A 51 -9.80 9.56 -21.63
N LEU A 52 -9.36 10.24 -20.57
CA LEU A 52 -10.06 10.23 -19.28
C LEU A 52 -11.48 10.79 -19.40
N LEU A 53 -11.65 11.93 -20.08
CA LEU A 53 -12.97 12.54 -20.30
C LEU A 53 -13.92 11.62 -21.09
N GLU A 54 -13.39 10.90 -22.08
CA GLU A 54 -14.18 9.94 -22.85
C GLU A 54 -14.63 8.74 -22.00
N VAL A 55 -13.72 8.20 -21.16
CA VAL A 55 -14.04 7.10 -20.23
C VAL A 55 -15.04 7.54 -19.16
N GLU A 56 -14.92 8.76 -18.62
CA GLU A 56 -15.89 9.35 -17.70
C GLU A 56 -17.27 9.50 -18.37
N SER A 57 -17.29 10.01 -19.60
CA SER A 57 -18.52 10.14 -20.38
C SER A 57 -19.22 8.79 -20.62
N LEU A 58 -18.46 7.72 -20.91
CA LEU A 58 -19.01 6.36 -21.06
C LEU A 58 -19.61 5.81 -19.76
N ALA A 59 -19.07 6.20 -18.61
CA ALA A 59 -19.62 5.84 -17.31
C ALA A 59 -20.96 6.53 -17.03
N GLU A 60 -21.12 7.78 -17.47
CA GLU A 60 -22.28 8.63 -17.18
C GLU A 60 -23.43 8.47 -18.18
N ASN A 61 -23.11 8.34 -19.48
CA ASN A 61 -24.10 8.47 -20.55
C ASN A 61 -24.89 7.18 -20.86
N GLY A 62 -24.69 6.10 -20.10
CA GLY A 62 -25.45 4.84 -20.28
C GLY A 62 -25.28 4.15 -21.63
N ALA A 63 -24.31 4.59 -22.45
CA ALA A 63 -23.97 3.99 -23.74
C ALA A 63 -23.43 2.55 -23.60
N SER A 64 -23.00 2.18 -22.40
CA SER A 64 -22.60 0.83 -22.03
C SER A 64 -23.61 0.20 -21.07
N SER A 65 -23.66 -1.14 -20.98
CA SER A 65 -24.52 -1.81 -19.99
C SER A 65 -24.25 -1.27 -18.58
N SER A 66 -25.28 -1.18 -17.71
CA SER A 66 -25.16 -0.64 -16.34
C SER A 66 -24.01 -1.24 -15.54
N ARG A 67 -23.69 -2.49 -15.84
CA ARG A 67 -22.57 -3.25 -15.30
C ARG A 67 -21.20 -2.73 -15.77
N ILE A 68 -21.03 -2.47 -17.05
CA ILE A 68 -19.78 -1.91 -17.61
C ILE A 68 -19.58 -0.50 -17.07
N SER A 69 -20.60 0.35 -17.05
CA SER A 69 -20.52 1.68 -16.43
C SER A 69 -20.11 1.60 -14.95
N THR A 70 -20.61 0.61 -14.20
CA THR A 70 -20.20 0.40 -12.80
C THR A 70 -18.72 -0.01 -12.71
N ARG A 71 -18.25 -0.91 -13.57
CA ARG A 71 -16.83 -1.30 -13.61
C ARG A 71 -15.93 -0.11 -13.98
N ILE A 72 -16.34 0.73 -14.93
CA ILE A 72 -15.60 1.94 -15.30
C ILE A 72 -15.49 2.89 -14.11
N ARG A 73 -16.61 3.18 -13.42
CA ARG A 73 -16.59 4.03 -12.22
C ARG A 73 -15.70 3.48 -11.12
N ASN A 74 -15.75 2.17 -10.85
CA ASN A 74 -14.89 1.55 -9.84
C ASN A 74 -13.41 1.66 -10.23
N ALA A 75 -13.07 1.46 -11.50
CA ALA A 75 -11.70 1.56 -11.99
C ALA A 75 -11.16 3.01 -12.00
N LEU A 76 -12.01 4.00 -12.30
CA LEU A 76 -11.66 5.42 -12.19
C LEU A 76 -11.49 5.85 -10.72
N CYS A 77 -12.34 5.33 -9.84
CA CYS A 77 -12.29 5.59 -8.41
C CYS A 77 -11.02 4.98 -7.79
N MET A 78 -10.79 3.69 -8.00
CA MET A 78 -9.66 2.96 -7.46
C MET A 78 -9.04 2.04 -8.54
N PRO A 79 -8.06 2.56 -9.30
CA PRO A 79 -7.43 1.81 -10.36
C PRO A 79 -6.86 0.49 -9.85
N GLN A 80 -7.00 -0.57 -10.64
CA GLN A 80 -6.61 -1.94 -10.26
C GLN A 80 -5.16 -2.05 -9.75
N HIS A 81 -4.23 -1.27 -10.32
CA HIS A 81 -2.83 -1.30 -9.92
C HIS A 81 -2.57 -0.65 -8.54
N PHE A 82 -3.51 0.17 -8.05
CA PHE A 82 -3.50 0.75 -6.71
C PHE A 82 -4.41 0.02 -5.72
N ASN A 83 -5.35 -0.77 -6.23
CA ASN A 83 -6.36 -1.42 -5.40
C ASN A 83 -5.76 -2.58 -4.61
N ALA A 84 -6.16 -2.72 -3.35
CA ALA A 84 -5.85 -3.89 -2.55
C ALA A 84 -6.38 -5.15 -3.24
N GLU A 85 -5.53 -6.17 -3.40
CA GLU A 85 -5.88 -7.36 -4.20
C GLU A 85 -7.15 -8.04 -3.72
N MET A 86 -7.41 -8.03 -2.41
CA MET A 86 -8.60 -8.63 -1.79
C MET A 86 -9.88 -7.91 -2.22
N VAL A 87 -9.87 -6.57 -2.17
CA VAL A 87 -11.01 -5.71 -2.56
C VAL A 87 -11.27 -5.87 -4.05
N PHE A 88 -10.22 -5.69 -4.87
CA PHE A 88 -10.31 -5.83 -6.32
C PHE A 88 -10.84 -7.22 -6.73
N THR A 89 -10.31 -8.29 -6.15
CA THR A 89 -10.70 -9.66 -6.50
C THR A 89 -12.18 -9.90 -6.24
N ARG A 90 -12.69 -9.41 -5.10
CA ARG A 90 -14.12 -9.53 -4.76
C ARG A 90 -15.00 -8.83 -5.78
N GLU A 91 -14.68 -7.58 -6.11
CA GLU A 91 -15.42 -6.81 -7.12
C GLU A 91 -15.36 -7.49 -8.50
N TYR A 92 -14.19 -8.00 -8.87
CA TYR A 92 -14.00 -8.66 -10.17
C TYR A 92 -14.80 -9.95 -10.30
N ILE A 93 -14.90 -10.76 -9.24
CA ILE A 93 -15.72 -11.98 -9.24
C ILE A 93 -17.18 -11.63 -9.52
N THR A 94 -17.73 -10.60 -8.85
CA THR A 94 -19.11 -10.13 -9.07
C THR A 94 -19.32 -9.64 -10.50
N PHE A 95 -18.36 -8.89 -11.04
CA PHE A 95 -18.42 -8.45 -12.43
C PHE A 95 -18.37 -9.63 -13.41
N TYR A 96 -17.45 -10.58 -13.21
CA TYR A 96 -17.19 -11.71 -14.11
C TYR A 96 -18.35 -12.70 -14.14
N GLU A 97 -19.06 -12.89 -13.02
CA GLU A 97 -20.27 -13.70 -12.95
C GLU A 97 -21.37 -13.22 -13.92
N GLN A 98 -21.41 -11.93 -14.18
CA GLN A 98 -22.41 -11.29 -15.03
C GLN A 98 -21.97 -11.23 -16.50
N GLU A 99 -20.76 -11.66 -16.86
CA GLU A 99 -20.30 -11.72 -18.25
C GLU A 99 -21.02 -12.85 -19.00
N GLU A 100 -21.49 -12.59 -20.22
CA GLU A 100 -22.24 -13.58 -21.00
C GLU A 100 -21.42 -14.86 -21.29
N TYR A 101 -20.11 -14.69 -21.53
CA TYR A 101 -19.20 -15.75 -21.95
C TYR A 101 -18.19 -16.16 -20.86
N HIS A 102 -18.51 -15.96 -19.58
CA HIS A 102 -17.58 -16.35 -18.51
C HIS A 102 -17.36 -17.86 -18.45
N ASN A 103 -16.11 -18.24 -18.18
CA ASN A 103 -15.77 -19.62 -17.86
C ASN A 103 -16.33 -20.01 -16.48
N LYS A 104 -17.36 -20.87 -16.48
CA LYS A 104 -18.04 -21.34 -15.25
C LYS A 104 -17.12 -22.04 -14.26
N THR A 105 -16.13 -22.80 -14.74
CA THR A 105 -15.15 -23.48 -13.89
C THR A 105 -14.26 -22.47 -13.18
N LEU A 106 -13.75 -21.47 -13.91
CA LEU A 106 -12.93 -20.40 -13.33
C LEU A 106 -13.73 -19.57 -12.32
N LEU A 107 -14.98 -19.23 -12.63
CA LEU A 107 -15.84 -18.50 -11.71
C LEU A 107 -16.07 -19.28 -10.41
N LYS A 108 -16.42 -20.58 -10.51
CA LYS A 108 -16.60 -21.45 -9.35
C LYS A 108 -15.32 -21.56 -8.52
N PHE A 109 -14.17 -21.72 -9.16
CA PHE A 109 -12.87 -21.76 -8.50
C PHE A 109 -12.59 -20.45 -7.74
N ALA A 110 -12.78 -19.30 -8.39
CA ALA A 110 -12.53 -17.99 -7.79
C ALA A 110 -13.42 -17.75 -6.56
N LYS A 111 -14.71 -18.10 -6.64
CA LYS A 111 -15.66 -17.98 -5.53
C LYS A 111 -15.28 -18.86 -4.33
N LEU A 112 -14.94 -20.13 -4.58
CA LEU A 112 -14.50 -21.05 -3.53
C LEU A 112 -13.20 -20.58 -2.88
N ASN A 113 -12.22 -20.17 -3.68
CA ASN A 113 -10.94 -19.67 -3.18
C ASN A 113 -11.12 -18.41 -2.34
N PHE A 114 -11.93 -17.45 -2.81
CA PHE A 114 -12.20 -16.23 -2.07
C PHE A 114 -12.89 -16.51 -0.73
N LYS A 115 -13.89 -17.40 -0.72
CA LYS A 115 -14.57 -17.80 0.51
C LYS A 115 -13.63 -18.51 1.49
N PHE A 116 -12.74 -19.38 0.99
CA PHE A 116 -11.72 -20.03 1.81
C PHE A 116 -10.80 -19.00 2.48
N LEU A 117 -10.28 -18.04 1.71
CA LEU A 117 -9.43 -16.97 2.24
C LEU A 117 -10.19 -16.09 3.25
N GLN A 118 -11.42 -15.70 2.94
CA GLN A 118 -12.28 -14.91 3.83
C GLN A 118 -12.47 -15.60 5.21
N LEU A 119 -12.70 -16.91 5.21
CA LEU A 119 -12.85 -17.68 6.46
C LEU A 119 -11.56 -17.71 7.28
N ASN A 120 -10.40 -17.85 6.63
CA ASN A 120 -9.10 -17.79 7.30
C ASN A 120 -8.87 -16.40 7.91
N TRP A 121 -9.12 -15.32 7.16
CA TRP A 121 -8.95 -13.97 7.70
C TRP A 121 -9.86 -13.68 8.89
N ILE A 122 -11.12 -14.14 8.86
CA ILE A 122 -12.04 -14.03 10.01
C ILE A 122 -11.50 -14.80 11.22
N GLN A 123 -10.92 -15.99 11.00
CA GLN A 123 -10.31 -16.78 12.08
C GLN A 123 -9.04 -16.12 12.64
N GLU A 124 -8.21 -15.52 11.78
CA GLU A 124 -7.05 -14.72 12.18
C GLU A 124 -7.50 -13.52 13.02
N LEU A 125 -8.49 -12.75 12.57
CA LEU A 125 -9.06 -11.63 13.33
C LEU A 125 -9.63 -12.05 14.69
N LYS A 126 -10.33 -13.19 14.76
CA LYS A 126 -10.81 -13.76 16.03
C LYS A 126 -9.67 -14.14 16.96
N THR A 127 -8.56 -14.61 16.42
CA THR A 127 -7.36 -14.93 17.20
C THR A 127 -6.73 -13.65 17.73
N PHE A 128 -6.49 -12.65 16.87
CA PHE A 128 -5.94 -11.35 17.25
C PHE A 128 -6.77 -10.62 18.31
N THR A 129 -8.11 -10.63 18.19
CA THR A 129 -9.00 -9.93 19.15
C THR A 129 -9.07 -10.58 20.53
N LYS A 130 -8.75 -11.88 20.66
CA LYS A 130 -8.68 -12.60 21.94
C LYS A 130 -7.35 -12.39 22.68
N TRP A 131 -6.36 -11.79 22.02
CA TRP A 131 -4.95 -11.90 22.36
C TRP A 131 -4.42 -10.75 23.25
N ALA A 132 -5.29 -9.95 23.89
CA ALA A 132 -4.86 -8.86 24.79
C ALA A 132 -4.16 -9.41 26.05
N PRO A 133 -2.88 -9.10 26.32
CA PRO A 133 -2.16 -9.55 27.51
C PRO A 133 -2.03 -8.45 28.59
N ASP A 134 -2.20 -8.87 29.86
CA ASP A 134 -1.80 -8.15 31.08
C ASP A 134 -0.30 -8.39 31.42
N CYS A 135 0.26 -7.59 32.35
CA CYS A 135 1.52 -7.81 33.15
C CYS A 135 2.90 -7.26 32.69
N ALA A 136 3.47 -6.28 33.43
CA ALA A 136 4.79 -5.60 33.30
C ALA A 136 4.79 -4.37 34.21
N ASP A 137 5.69 -4.36 35.18
CA ASP A 137 5.53 -3.54 36.38
C ASP A 137 6.48 -2.34 36.44
N SER A 138 7.30 -2.11 35.40
CA SER A 138 8.37 -1.10 35.42
C SER A 138 8.24 0.10 34.46
N LEU A 139 7.22 0.16 33.60
CA LEU A 139 6.92 1.33 32.74
C LEU A 139 5.81 2.23 33.36
N PRO A 140 5.56 3.46 32.87
CA PRO A 140 4.34 4.20 33.23
C PRO A 140 3.08 3.42 32.81
N GLU A 141 2.01 3.49 33.62
CA GLU A 141 0.83 2.61 33.49
C GLU A 141 0.17 2.60 32.10
N TYR A 142 0.20 3.72 31.38
CA TYR A 142 -0.34 3.82 30.02
C TYR A 142 0.55 3.22 28.92
N MET A 143 1.89 3.25 29.10
CA MET A 143 2.86 2.71 28.13
C MET A 143 3.13 1.22 28.34
N LYS A 144 3.02 0.78 29.59
CA LYS A 144 3.10 -0.61 30.01
C LYS A 144 2.32 -1.50 29.04
N THR A 145 1.01 -1.33 28.97
CA THR A 145 0.09 -2.19 28.22
C THR A 145 0.43 -2.29 26.73
N ILE A 146 0.80 -1.17 26.09
CA ILE A 146 1.13 -1.13 24.66
C ILE A 146 2.47 -1.81 24.39
N PHE A 147 3.51 -1.48 25.16
CA PHE A 147 4.85 -2.06 24.98
C PHE A 147 4.85 -3.57 25.25
N LYS A 148 4.14 -4.01 26.29
CA LYS A 148 3.92 -5.45 26.58
C LYS A 148 3.27 -6.18 25.44
N PHE A 149 2.18 -5.62 24.91
CA PHE A 149 1.44 -6.21 23.80
C PHE A 149 2.38 -6.41 22.62
N ALA A 150 3.05 -5.34 22.19
CA ALA A 150 4.00 -5.40 21.08
C ALA A 150 5.13 -6.40 21.33
N TRP A 151 5.74 -6.39 22.52
CA TRP A 151 6.83 -7.29 22.88
C TRP A 151 6.41 -8.76 22.95
N ASN A 152 5.21 -9.04 23.46
CA ASN A 152 4.66 -10.39 23.50
C ASN A 152 4.34 -10.90 22.08
N VAL A 153 3.94 -10.02 21.14
CA VAL A 153 3.68 -10.41 19.73
C VAL A 153 4.98 -10.93 19.18
N ILE A 154 6.01 -10.13 19.36
CA ILE A 154 7.34 -10.38 18.84
C ILE A 154 7.92 -11.67 19.43
N LYS A 155 7.83 -11.88 20.74
CA LYS A 155 8.30 -13.13 21.39
C LYS A 155 7.51 -14.36 20.98
N GLU A 156 6.21 -14.25 20.73
CA GLU A 156 5.42 -15.38 20.25
C GLU A 156 5.72 -15.71 18.78
N CYS A 157 5.93 -14.69 17.94
CA CYS A 157 6.45 -14.90 16.59
C CYS A 157 7.80 -15.64 16.63
N GLU A 158 8.66 -15.30 17.59
CA GLU A 158 9.91 -16.02 17.85
C GLU A 158 9.66 -17.49 18.21
N SER A 159 8.81 -17.74 19.22
CA SER A 159 8.58 -19.09 19.76
C SER A 159 7.92 -20.03 18.76
N LYS A 160 6.95 -19.54 17.98
CA LYS A 160 6.32 -20.30 16.89
C LYS A 160 7.29 -20.57 15.75
N GLY A 161 8.09 -19.57 15.36
CA GLY A 161 9.15 -19.74 14.35
C GLY A 161 10.19 -20.79 14.74
N ILE A 162 10.55 -20.86 16.04
CA ILE A 162 11.44 -21.90 16.59
C ILE A 162 10.84 -23.31 16.41
N SER A 163 9.53 -23.45 16.60
CA SER A 163 8.84 -24.76 16.61
C SER A 163 8.66 -25.42 15.23
N GLU A 164 8.61 -24.64 14.15
CA GLU A 164 8.36 -25.17 12.80
C GLU A 164 9.65 -25.58 12.04
N GLU A 165 10.80 -24.95 12.32
CA GLU A 165 12.02 -25.13 11.52
C GLU A 165 13.33 -25.23 12.33
N GLY A 166 13.29 -25.30 13.66
CA GLY A 166 14.51 -25.21 14.49
C GLY A 166 15.21 -23.85 14.36
N LEU A 167 14.46 -22.82 13.97
CA LEU A 167 14.96 -21.48 13.66
C LEU A 167 15.13 -20.65 14.93
N SER A 168 16.38 -20.48 15.37
CA SER A 168 16.80 -19.24 16.03
C SER A 168 17.22 -18.25 14.95
N PHE A 169 16.84 -16.98 15.12
CA PHE A 169 17.04 -15.82 14.24
C PHE A 169 15.85 -15.47 13.33
N ASN A 170 15.12 -14.39 13.68
CA ASN A 170 14.59 -13.32 12.80
C ASN A 170 13.65 -12.30 13.48
N VAL A 171 13.41 -12.40 14.80
CA VAL A 171 12.84 -11.27 15.57
C VAL A 171 13.81 -10.10 15.65
N GLN A 172 15.12 -10.34 15.63
CA GLN A 172 16.13 -9.30 15.74
C GLN A 172 16.01 -8.23 14.64
N GLY A 173 15.77 -8.60 13.38
CA GLY A 173 15.58 -7.62 12.31
C GLY A 173 14.35 -6.72 12.52
N LEU A 174 13.26 -7.30 13.04
CA LEU A 174 12.07 -6.55 13.45
C LEU A 174 12.35 -5.62 14.63
N LEU A 175 13.07 -6.09 15.64
CA LEU A 175 13.48 -5.26 16.76
C LEU A 175 14.42 -4.13 16.34
N GLU A 176 15.39 -4.40 15.46
CA GLU A 176 16.29 -3.38 14.92
C GLU A 176 15.50 -2.24 14.23
N GLU A 177 14.52 -2.58 13.38
CA GLU A 177 13.69 -1.57 12.71
C GLU A 177 12.73 -0.85 13.67
N VAL A 178 12.10 -1.56 14.62
CA VAL A 178 11.23 -0.95 15.64
C VAL A 178 12.02 0.01 16.53
N MET A 179 13.24 -0.37 16.92
CA MET A 179 14.12 0.49 17.72
C MET A 179 14.61 1.68 16.92
N TYR A 180 14.94 1.49 15.64
CA TYR A 180 15.32 2.59 14.73
C TYR A 180 14.17 3.60 14.59
N GLU A 181 12.96 3.13 14.32
CA GLU A 181 11.75 3.95 14.23
C GLU A 181 11.51 4.73 15.54
N SER A 182 11.43 4.01 16.66
CA SER A 182 11.17 4.61 17.98
C SER A 182 12.22 5.66 18.35
N THR A 183 13.50 5.37 18.12
CA THR A 183 14.60 6.30 18.44
C THR A 183 14.52 7.54 17.57
N THR A 184 14.24 7.39 16.27
CA THR A 184 14.11 8.51 15.33
C THR A 184 12.95 9.43 15.73
N THR A 185 11.77 8.87 16.04
CA THR A 185 10.59 9.65 16.47
C THR A 185 10.82 10.37 17.80
N ILE A 186 11.47 9.72 18.76
CA ILE A 186 11.79 10.33 20.06
C ILE A 186 12.79 11.48 19.88
N GLN A 187 13.87 11.26 19.14
CA GLN A 187 14.88 12.29 18.86
C GLN A 187 14.25 13.49 18.15
N TRP A 188 13.37 13.24 17.20
CA TRP A 188 12.62 14.28 16.51
C TRP A 188 11.72 15.09 17.46
N THR A 189 10.95 14.40 18.30
CA THR A 189 10.08 15.04 19.28
C THR A 189 10.88 15.92 20.26
N ILE A 190 12.04 15.43 20.71
CA ILE A 190 12.95 16.19 21.59
C ILE A 190 13.48 17.43 20.87
N LEU A 191 13.91 17.28 19.60
CA LEU A 191 14.41 18.41 18.80
C LEU A 191 13.34 19.52 18.69
N GLN A 192 12.09 19.14 18.40
CA GLN A 192 10.97 20.06 18.28
C GLN A 192 10.57 20.72 19.62
N ALA A 193 10.67 19.99 20.73
CA ALA A 193 10.27 20.49 22.05
C ALA A 193 11.31 21.40 22.71
N HIS A 194 12.58 21.26 22.34
CA HIS A 194 13.71 21.88 23.05
C HIS A 194 14.60 22.77 22.19
N THR A 195 14.29 22.94 20.90
CA THR A 195 15.05 23.83 20.01
C THR A 195 14.12 24.68 19.15
N ASP A 196 14.56 25.88 18.79
CA ASP A 196 13.88 26.72 17.79
C ASP A 196 14.22 26.29 16.34
N VAL A 197 14.92 25.16 16.17
CA VAL A 197 15.31 24.65 14.86
C VAL A 197 14.07 24.08 14.18
N VAL A 198 13.67 24.72 13.09
CA VAL A 198 12.59 24.25 12.22
C VAL A 198 13.24 23.43 11.11
N PRO A 199 12.93 22.13 11.02
CA PRO A 199 13.47 21.28 9.97
C PRO A 199 12.93 21.67 8.59
N THR A 200 13.68 21.30 7.57
CA THR A 200 13.21 21.43 6.19
C THR A 200 12.10 20.42 5.90
N PHE A 201 11.31 20.71 4.86
CA PHE A 201 10.30 19.80 4.32
C PHE A 201 10.92 18.45 3.93
N GLU A 202 12.12 18.46 3.36
CA GLU A 202 12.83 17.24 2.97
C GLU A 202 13.23 16.40 4.18
N GLU A 203 13.78 17.01 5.23
CA GLU A 203 14.11 16.33 6.50
C GLU A 203 12.84 15.80 7.18
N TYR A 204 11.75 16.57 7.16
CA TYR A 204 10.44 16.15 7.64
C TYR A 204 9.94 14.91 6.88
N LEU A 205 10.08 14.86 5.56
CA LEU A 205 9.64 13.70 4.77
C LEU A 205 10.47 12.44 5.04
N GLU A 206 11.75 12.58 5.34
CA GLU A 206 12.60 11.44 5.71
C GLU A 206 12.17 10.83 7.04
N ILE A 207 11.96 11.68 8.05
CA ILE A 207 11.54 11.25 9.38
C ILE A 207 10.09 10.77 9.38
N GLY A 208 9.20 11.53 8.75
CA GLY A 208 7.81 11.17 8.58
C GLY A 208 7.63 9.87 7.77
N GLY A 209 8.55 9.56 6.86
CA GLY A 209 8.60 8.26 6.18
C GLY A 209 8.90 7.10 7.13
N VAL A 210 9.75 7.31 8.13
CA VAL A 210 10.02 6.32 9.19
C VAL A 210 8.79 6.15 10.10
N GLU A 211 8.09 7.24 10.42
CA GLU A 211 6.89 7.23 11.28
C GLU A 211 5.67 6.52 10.69
N VAL A 212 5.58 6.37 9.36
CA VAL A 212 4.51 5.55 8.74
C VAL A 212 4.78 4.05 8.80
N SER A 213 5.82 3.64 9.53
CA SER A 213 6.19 2.25 9.87
C SER A 213 6.27 1.30 8.66
N MET A 214 6.60 1.80 7.47
CA MET A 214 6.66 1.01 6.23
C MET A 214 7.69 -0.12 6.34
N GLN A 215 8.88 0.20 6.82
CA GLN A 215 10.00 -0.73 6.92
C GLN A 215 9.72 -1.80 7.99
N VAL A 216 9.23 -1.39 9.16
CA VAL A 216 8.78 -2.30 10.23
C VAL A 216 7.70 -3.25 9.72
N SER A 217 6.74 -2.73 8.96
CA SER A 217 5.64 -3.53 8.41
C SER A 217 6.11 -4.56 7.38
N ILE A 218 7.03 -4.18 6.47
CA ILE A 218 7.66 -5.10 5.51
C ILE A 218 8.41 -6.20 6.27
N VAL A 219 9.28 -5.83 7.20
CA VAL A 219 10.08 -6.75 8.04
C VAL A 219 9.24 -7.72 8.84
N GLY A 220 8.15 -7.24 9.45
CA GLY A 220 7.23 -8.08 10.21
C GLY A 220 6.56 -9.13 9.32
N ASN A 221 6.20 -8.77 8.08
CA ASN A 221 5.54 -9.68 7.16
C ASN A 221 6.50 -10.66 6.48
N LEU A 222 7.80 -10.34 6.39
CA LEU A 222 8.83 -11.29 5.95
C LEU A 222 8.92 -12.51 6.89
N LEU A 223 8.53 -12.38 8.16
CA LEU A 223 8.47 -13.51 9.11
C LEU A 223 7.54 -14.61 8.63
N GLY A 224 6.42 -14.26 8.00
CA GLY A 224 5.46 -15.19 7.43
C GLY A 224 5.94 -15.88 6.15
N LEU A 225 7.11 -15.49 5.61
CA LEU A 225 7.73 -16.16 4.48
C LEU A 225 8.71 -17.24 4.95
N GLY A 226 8.84 -18.32 4.18
CA GLY A 226 9.82 -19.38 4.45
C GLY A 226 11.27 -18.85 4.48
N LYS A 227 12.13 -19.54 5.24
CA LYS A 227 13.49 -19.10 5.63
C LYS A 227 14.28 -18.34 4.55
N THR A 228 14.48 -18.93 3.38
CA THR A 228 15.29 -18.33 2.30
C THR A 228 14.75 -16.96 1.87
N ALA A 229 13.42 -16.84 1.71
CA ALA A 229 12.77 -15.60 1.30
C ALA A 229 12.97 -14.48 2.33
N ARG A 230 12.92 -14.89 3.60
CA ARG A 230 13.01 -14.00 4.73
C ARG A 230 14.41 -13.42 4.84
N GLU A 231 15.45 -14.25 4.74
CA GLU A 231 16.85 -13.81 4.75
C GLU A 231 17.19 -12.87 3.58
N GLU A 232 16.74 -13.22 2.36
CA GLU A 232 16.90 -12.37 1.18
C GLU A 232 16.16 -11.03 1.35
N GLY A 233 14.93 -11.08 1.88
CA GLY A 233 14.11 -9.89 2.14
C GLY A 233 14.72 -8.96 3.19
N TYR A 234 15.32 -9.50 4.25
CA TYR A 234 16.01 -8.69 5.25
C TYR A 234 17.26 -8.02 4.70
N LYS A 235 18.09 -8.76 3.96
CA LYS A 235 19.28 -8.18 3.31
C LYS A 235 18.88 -7.06 2.35
N TRP A 236 17.83 -7.30 1.56
CA TRP A 236 17.29 -6.30 0.66
C TRP A 236 16.81 -5.06 1.42
N LEU A 237 15.96 -5.19 2.44
CA LEU A 237 15.43 -4.02 3.14
C LEU A 237 16.50 -3.26 3.93
N LYS A 238 17.46 -3.96 4.54
CA LYS A 238 18.59 -3.36 5.28
C LYS A 238 19.51 -2.53 4.38
N SER A 239 19.52 -2.80 3.07
CA SER A 239 20.21 -1.97 2.09
C SER A 239 19.54 -0.60 1.84
N ARG A 240 18.38 -0.35 2.49
CA ARG A 240 17.54 0.84 2.31
C ARG A 240 17.25 1.11 0.82
N PRO A 241 16.55 0.17 0.15
CA PRO A 241 16.32 0.26 -1.27
C PRO A 241 15.41 1.45 -1.58
N LYS A 242 15.71 2.18 -2.66
CA LYS A 242 14.93 3.35 -3.10
C LYS A 242 13.45 3.06 -3.22
N TYR A 243 13.09 1.82 -3.59
CA TYR A 243 11.71 1.38 -3.63
C TYR A 243 11.03 1.46 -2.26
N ALA A 244 11.64 0.94 -1.20
CA ALA A 244 11.04 0.97 0.14
C ALA A 244 11.00 2.40 0.71
N GLU A 245 12.06 3.18 0.52
CA GLU A 245 12.11 4.59 0.94
C GLU A 245 11.07 5.45 0.21
N GLY A 246 10.92 5.25 -1.10
CA GLY A 246 9.93 5.95 -1.90
C GLY A 246 8.50 5.61 -1.48
N GLN A 247 8.23 4.36 -1.08
CA GLN A 247 6.93 3.95 -0.54
C GLN A 247 6.66 4.63 0.81
N ALA A 248 7.67 4.72 1.68
CA ALA A 248 7.58 5.43 2.95
C ALA A 248 7.28 6.93 2.77
N LYS A 249 8.04 7.62 1.91
CA LYS A 249 7.83 9.04 1.57
C LYS A 249 6.44 9.28 1.00
N ARG A 250 6.02 8.43 0.05
CA ARG A 250 4.68 8.47 -0.53
C ARG A 250 3.60 8.24 0.55
N GLY A 251 3.83 7.30 1.46
CA GLY A 251 2.96 7.02 2.60
C GLY A 251 2.74 8.23 3.49
N ARG A 252 3.82 8.91 3.89
CA ARG A 252 3.76 10.15 4.68
C ARG A 252 2.94 11.23 3.99
N LEU A 253 3.27 11.54 2.73
CA LEU A 253 2.55 12.54 1.94
C LEU A 253 1.05 12.20 1.83
N MET A 254 0.73 10.93 1.59
CA MET A 254 -0.66 10.48 1.51
C MET A 254 -1.37 10.52 2.86
N ASN A 255 -0.71 10.20 3.97
CA ASN A 255 -1.29 10.32 5.30
C ASN A 255 -1.58 11.78 5.69
N ASP A 256 -0.72 12.72 5.27
CA ASP A 256 -0.87 14.15 5.56
C ASP A 256 -1.98 14.86 4.78
N MET A 257 -2.22 14.44 3.53
CA MET A 257 -3.18 15.12 2.66
C MET A 257 -4.61 15.15 3.24
N PRO A 258 -5.19 14.03 3.73
CA PRO A 258 -6.53 14.03 4.30
C PRO A 258 -6.68 14.66 5.69
N GLY A 259 -5.58 14.97 6.36
CA GLY A 259 -5.56 15.54 7.71
C GLY A 259 -5.90 17.03 7.76
N PHE A 260 -6.00 17.69 6.61
CA PHE A 260 -6.15 19.15 6.53
C PHE A 260 -7.46 19.66 7.17
N GLU A 261 -8.62 19.07 6.84
CA GLU A 261 -9.92 19.56 7.35
C GLU A 261 -10.18 19.25 8.84
N ARG A 262 -9.45 18.30 9.44
CA ARG A 262 -9.72 17.83 10.82
C ARG A 262 -8.70 18.27 11.87
N VAL A 263 -7.53 18.75 11.47
CA VAL A 263 -6.55 19.29 12.43
C VAL A 263 -6.97 20.68 12.94
N VAL A 264 -7.99 21.31 12.37
CA VAL A 264 -8.60 22.55 12.88
C VAL A 264 -9.71 22.24 13.91
N GLY A 265 -9.36 22.24 15.19
CA GLY A 265 -10.35 22.35 16.26
C GLY A 265 -9.91 21.77 17.60
N TRP A 266 -9.68 20.46 17.67
CA TRP A 266 -9.51 19.77 18.96
C TRP A 266 -8.03 19.51 19.33
N LEU A 267 -7.15 19.23 18.35
CA LEU A 267 -5.71 19.09 18.61
C LEU A 267 -4.97 20.44 18.73
N VAL A 268 -5.42 21.48 18.02
CA VAL A 268 -4.85 22.85 18.08
C VAL A 268 -4.90 23.43 19.50
N ILE A 269 -5.90 23.04 20.29
CA ILE A 269 -6.09 23.56 21.65
C ILE A 269 -5.13 22.89 22.64
N ILE A 270 -4.67 21.66 22.38
CA ILE A 270 -3.79 20.92 23.29
C ILE A 270 -2.31 21.09 22.93
N ILE A 271 -1.96 21.23 21.65
CA ILE A 271 -0.57 21.41 21.20
C ILE A 271 -0.41 22.81 20.60
N ARG A 272 0.11 23.75 21.41
CA ARG A 272 0.48 25.11 21.00
C ARG A 272 1.76 25.17 20.14
N SER A 273 2.07 24.12 19.40
CA SER A 273 3.09 24.13 18.35
C SER A 273 2.43 23.72 17.04
N VAL A 274 2.71 24.50 16.00
CA VAL A 274 2.38 24.33 14.57
C VAL A 274 1.86 22.93 14.23
N ALA A 275 0.65 22.82 13.68
CA ALA A 275 0.12 21.58 13.14
C ALA A 275 1.18 20.89 12.24
N ILE A 276 1.71 19.75 12.66
CA ILE A 276 2.88 19.09 12.04
C ILE A 276 2.38 18.18 10.92
N ASN A 277 2.30 18.68 9.68
CA ASN A 277 2.02 17.86 8.50
C ASN A 277 2.81 18.38 7.28
N ALA A 278 2.94 17.55 6.24
CA ALA A 278 3.65 17.91 5.00
C ALA A 278 3.22 19.27 4.41
N ILE A 279 1.92 19.58 4.41
CA ILE A 279 1.36 20.83 3.86
C ILE A 279 1.95 22.04 4.59
N ASN A 280 1.93 22.01 5.92
CA ASN A 280 2.43 23.13 6.73
C ASN A 280 3.95 23.30 6.61
N TYR A 281 4.72 22.20 6.56
CA TYR A 281 6.16 22.29 6.30
C TYR A 281 6.45 22.90 4.93
N TYR A 282 5.68 22.49 3.91
CA TYR A 282 5.84 23.01 2.55
C TYR A 282 5.49 24.50 2.47
N MET A 283 4.35 24.92 3.02
CA MET A 283 3.95 26.33 3.09
C MET A 283 4.98 27.17 3.82
N LYS A 284 5.50 26.70 4.97
CA LYS A 284 6.46 27.43 5.78
C LYS A 284 7.82 27.59 5.08
N GLN A 285 8.29 26.54 4.39
CA GLN A 285 9.57 26.57 3.70
C GLN A 285 9.52 27.39 2.41
N TYR A 286 8.44 27.26 1.63
CA TYR A 286 8.35 27.83 0.28
C TYR A 286 7.51 29.12 0.22
N GLY A 287 6.84 29.51 1.31
CA GLY A 287 6.05 30.75 1.38
C GLY A 287 4.82 30.75 0.47
N VAL A 288 4.29 29.57 0.14
CA VAL A 288 3.16 29.37 -0.79
C VAL A 288 1.83 29.28 -0.05
N THR A 289 0.72 29.43 -0.79
CA THR A 289 -0.60 29.17 -0.22
C THR A 289 -0.80 27.68 0.06
N GLU A 290 -1.83 27.39 0.83
CA GLU A 290 -2.22 26.03 1.15
C GLU A 290 -2.64 25.23 -0.08
N GLU A 291 -3.43 25.83 -0.98
CA GLU A 291 -3.87 25.20 -2.22
C GLU A 291 -2.68 24.89 -3.14
N GLU A 292 -1.70 25.80 -3.20
CA GLU A 292 -0.45 25.60 -3.92
C GLU A 292 0.36 24.46 -3.31
N ALA A 293 0.53 24.43 -1.98
CA ALA A 293 1.22 23.36 -1.27
C ALA A 293 0.54 21.99 -1.48
N PHE A 294 -0.79 21.95 -1.39
CA PHE A 294 -1.57 20.74 -1.62
C PHE A 294 -1.43 20.23 -3.07
N SER A 295 -1.51 21.13 -4.05
CA SER A 295 -1.30 20.80 -5.46
C SER A 295 0.11 20.23 -5.72
N GLU A 296 1.14 20.85 -5.14
CA GLU A 296 2.53 20.39 -5.27
C GLU A 296 2.74 19.02 -4.59
N ILE A 297 2.21 18.82 -3.39
CA ILE A 297 2.27 17.52 -2.71
C ILE A 297 1.56 16.43 -3.53
N GLN A 298 0.41 16.73 -4.14
CA GLN A 298 -0.23 15.79 -5.07
C GLN A 298 0.65 15.46 -6.27
N ASN A 299 1.33 16.45 -6.85
CA ASN A 299 2.26 16.25 -7.96
C ASN A 299 3.45 15.39 -7.52
N MET A 300 3.99 15.59 -6.32
CA MET A 300 5.04 14.76 -5.73
C MET A 300 4.60 13.31 -5.55
N VAL A 301 3.39 13.06 -5.04
CA VAL A 301 2.84 11.70 -4.92
C VAL A 301 2.74 11.01 -6.28
N ARG A 302 2.29 11.73 -7.33
CA ARG A 302 2.24 11.21 -8.71
C ARG A 302 3.63 10.94 -9.28
N ALA A 303 4.61 11.80 -8.99
CA ALA A 303 5.99 11.64 -9.43
C ALA A 303 6.66 10.43 -8.74
N LEU A 304 6.53 10.32 -7.41
CA LEU A 304 7.01 9.18 -6.64
C LEU A 304 6.44 7.87 -7.14
N TYR A 305 5.17 7.84 -7.54
CA TYR A 305 4.59 6.62 -8.13
C TYR A 305 5.31 6.17 -9.41
N LYS A 306 5.68 7.10 -10.30
CA LYS A 306 6.44 6.75 -11.53
C LYS A 306 7.81 6.16 -11.18
N ILE A 307 8.52 6.83 -10.26
CA ILE A 307 9.82 6.37 -9.74
C ILE A 307 9.69 4.97 -9.12
N LEU A 308 8.66 4.74 -8.31
CA LEU A 308 8.42 3.45 -7.67
C LEU A 308 8.16 2.32 -8.66
N ASN A 309 7.48 2.59 -9.78
CA ASN A 309 7.31 1.58 -10.83
C ASN A 309 8.65 1.22 -11.49
N GLU A 310 9.50 2.21 -11.76
CA GLU A 310 10.81 1.98 -12.36
C GLU A 310 11.73 1.21 -11.40
N GLU A 311 11.78 1.62 -10.13
CA GLU A 311 12.54 0.90 -9.11
C GLU A 311 11.98 -0.52 -8.89
N PHE A 312 10.66 -0.73 -8.90
CA PHE A 312 10.08 -2.09 -8.83
C PHE A 312 10.58 -2.99 -9.96
N LEU A 313 10.58 -2.50 -11.20
CA LEU A 313 11.06 -3.25 -12.36
C LEU A 313 12.56 -3.55 -12.26
N LYS A 314 13.36 -2.57 -11.83
CA LYS A 314 14.80 -2.74 -11.61
C LYS A 314 15.09 -3.79 -10.53
N GLU A 315 14.44 -3.68 -9.38
CA GLU A 315 14.59 -4.61 -8.25
C GLU A 315 14.14 -6.03 -8.63
N SER A 316 13.16 -6.17 -9.54
CA SER A 316 12.65 -7.48 -9.94
C SER A 316 13.66 -8.37 -10.68
N GLY A 317 14.77 -7.79 -11.15
CA GLY A 317 15.89 -8.53 -11.72
C GLY A 317 16.74 -9.29 -10.69
N THR A 318 16.73 -8.83 -9.43
CA THR A 318 17.63 -9.33 -8.37
C THR A 318 16.90 -9.81 -7.11
N VAL A 319 15.70 -9.28 -6.85
CA VAL A 319 14.93 -9.57 -5.64
C VAL A 319 13.80 -10.55 -5.96
N PRO A 320 13.63 -11.63 -5.18
CA PRO A 320 12.54 -12.57 -5.37
C PRO A 320 11.16 -11.89 -5.39
N ARG A 321 10.34 -12.25 -6.37
CA ARG A 321 8.99 -11.70 -6.60
C ARG A 321 8.12 -11.66 -5.34
N LYS A 322 8.17 -12.71 -4.49
CA LYS A 322 7.38 -12.79 -3.25
C LYS A 322 7.67 -11.64 -2.28
N ILE A 323 8.93 -11.19 -2.20
CA ILE A 323 9.36 -10.07 -1.35
C ILE A 323 8.87 -8.75 -1.95
N LEU A 324 9.10 -8.52 -3.24
CA LEU A 324 8.65 -7.29 -3.91
C LEU A 324 7.13 -7.16 -3.95
N LYS A 325 6.41 -8.26 -4.15
CA LYS A 325 4.95 -8.29 -4.09
C LYS A 325 4.45 -7.88 -2.70
N LEU A 326 5.06 -8.40 -1.64
CA LEU A 326 4.74 -8.04 -0.26
C LEU A 326 4.95 -6.54 -0.02
N ALA A 327 6.09 -5.98 -0.43
CA ALA A 327 6.36 -4.55 -0.31
C ALA A 327 5.40 -3.69 -1.16
N ALA A 328 5.06 -4.12 -2.38
CA ALA A 328 4.08 -3.45 -3.23
C ALA A 328 2.67 -3.44 -2.64
N ASN A 329 2.27 -4.52 -1.95
CA ASN A 329 0.97 -4.59 -1.30
C ASN A 329 0.82 -3.56 -0.18
N PHE A 330 1.89 -3.22 0.54
CA PHE A 330 1.85 -2.11 1.50
C PHE A 330 1.55 -0.75 0.84
N GLY A 331 2.19 -0.46 -0.28
CA GLY A 331 1.89 0.75 -1.05
C GLY A 331 0.42 0.83 -1.49
N LYS A 332 -0.19 -0.31 -1.82
CA LYS A 332 -1.64 -0.39 -2.16
C LYS A 332 -2.52 -0.14 -0.94
N ILE A 333 -2.15 -0.65 0.24
CA ILE A 333 -2.89 -0.39 1.48
C ILE A 333 -2.85 1.08 1.88
N ILE A 334 -1.71 1.76 1.71
CA ILE A 334 -1.62 3.22 1.92
C ILE A 334 -2.63 3.95 1.04
N VAL A 335 -2.69 3.61 -0.26
CA VAL A 335 -3.67 4.23 -1.16
C VAL A 335 -5.10 3.91 -0.70
N PHE A 336 -5.36 2.66 -0.35
CA PHE A 336 -6.67 2.24 0.16
C PHE A 336 -7.09 3.01 1.42
N SER A 337 -6.16 3.34 2.31
CA SER A 337 -6.44 4.02 3.59
C SER A 337 -6.51 5.55 3.52
N TYR A 338 -5.86 6.17 2.52
CA TYR A 338 -5.65 7.64 2.51
C TYR A 338 -6.04 8.34 1.20
N ARG A 339 -6.59 7.62 0.21
CA ARG A 339 -6.94 8.22 -1.10
C ARG A 339 -7.96 9.35 -1.00
N THR A 340 -9.00 9.17 -0.18
CA THR A 340 -10.15 10.08 -0.11
C THR A 340 -10.15 10.88 1.18
N ARG A 341 -9.96 10.19 2.31
CA ARG A 341 -9.99 10.75 3.66
C ARG A 341 -8.98 10.02 4.54
N GLU A 342 -8.77 10.49 5.78
CA GLU A 342 -8.06 9.71 6.80
C GLU A 342 -9.02 8.61 7.25
N GLU A 343 -8.97 7.45 6.56
CA GLU A 343 -9.89 6.32 6.77
C GLU A 343 -9.26 5.23 7.63
N TYR A 344 -7.95 5.34 7.95
CA TYR A 344 -7.27 4.41 8.84
C TYR A 344 -7.70 4.59 10.29
N THR A 345 -7.64 5.83 10.81
CA THR A 345 -8.04 6.14 12.20
C THR A 345 -9.54 6.40 12.29
N ASN A 346 -10.13 7.00 11.25
CA ASN A 346 -11.55 7.33 11.19
C ASN A 346 -12.25 6.65 10.00
N PRO A 347 -12.43 5.32 10.04
CA PRO A 347 -12.98 4.56 8.92
C PRO A 347 -14.44 4.96 8.65
N ASP A 348 -14.69 5.45 7.44
CA ASP A 348 -16.03 5.77 6.95
C ASP A 348 -16.13 5.50 5.44
N GLY A 349 -17.33 5.69 4.87
CA GLY A 349 -17.58 5.58 3.44
C GLY A 349 -17.07 4.27 2.81
N ILE A 350 -16.33 4.40 1.71
CA ILE A 350 -15.87 3.29 0.88
C ILE A 350 -14.96 2.32 1.66
N PHE A 351 -14.11 2.83 2.56
CA PHE A 351 -13.25 1.96 3.38
C PHE A 351 -14.08 1.07 4.29
N LYS A 352 -15.01 1.65 5.04
CA LYS A 352 -15.90 0.90 5.95
C LYS A 352 -16.77 -0.09 5.19
N GLU A 353 -17.30 0.30 4.04
CA GLU A 353 -18.07 -0.57 3.16
C GLU A 353 -17.24 -1.77 2.71
N ASN A 354 -15.99 -1.55 2.28
CA ASN A 354 -15.07 -2.60 1.85
C ASN A 354 -14.67 -3.53 3.01
N ILE A 355 -14.37 -3.02 4.20
CA ILE A 355 -14.08 -3.84 5.38
C ILE A 355 -15.29 -4.69 5.77
N THR A 356 -16.49 -4.10 5.81
CA THR A 356 -17.74 -4.84 6.10
C THR A 356 -17.98 -5.94 5.06
N SER A 357 -17.78 -5.59 3.78
CA SER A 357 -17.87 -6.48 2.63
C SER A 357 -16.88 -7.67 2.68
N LEU A 358 -15.66 -7.43 3.18
CA LEU A 358 -14.60 -8.44 3.29
C LEU A 358 -14.72 -9.33 4.53
N PHE A 359 -15.11 -8.80 5.68
CA PHE A 359 -14.99 -9.52 6.96
C PHE A 359 -16.31 -9.81 7.68
N VAL A 360 -17.40 -9.15 7.30
CA VAL A 360 -18.73 -9.31 7.93
C VAL A 360 -19.69 -10.00 6.97
N ASN A 361 -19.79 -9.50 5.75
CA ASN A 361 -20.64 -10.05 4.72
C ASN A 361 -19.95 -11.29 4.14
N LEU A 362 -20.17 -12.44 4.79
CA LEU A 362 -19.85 -13.73 4.22
C LEU A 362 -20.55 -13.80 2.87
N SER A 363 -19.75 -13.68 1.83
CA SER A 363 -20.25 -13.60 0.48
C SER A 363 -21.19 -14.77 0.23
N ARG A 364 -22.41 -14.52 -0.28
CA ARG A 364 -23.23 -15.56 -0.93
C ARG A 364 -22.64 -15.96 -2.30
N LEU A 365 -21.33 -15.75 -2.48
CA LEU A 365 -20.61 -16.05 -3.71
C LEU A 365 -20.65 -17.55 -3.98
#